data_AF-A0A177NT91-F1
#
_entry.id   AF-A0A177NT91-F1
#
_cell.length_a   1.000
_cell.length_b   1.000
_cell.length_c   1.000
_cell.angle_alpha   90.00
_cell.angle_beta   90.00
_cell.angle_gamma   90.00
#
_symmetry.space_group_name_H-M   'P 1'
#
loop_
_entity.id
_entity.type
_entity.pdbx_description
1 polymer ?
#
loop_
_entity_poly.entity_id
_entity_poly.type
_entity_poly.pdbx_seq_one_letter_code
_entity_poly.pdbx_strand_id
1 'polypeptide(L)'
;MNINRKLIYLIFIKLILLAKPVLALEPWESALARGVDPTMAALSVPPFCQGNSGIIYIDNKYKNVDWKQKFGGDFTYINHYCNGKPRTAICYQYPEKEMKACLTHQLEGTSYAITHSSDPNYALLPFLYSERGKLQTDIGNYNDAISDFQTAINKNKKFMPSYIGLADAYIKLKKFDDAEKVIKLGLEQNPNHKSLLKKLKKLKTK
;
A
#
# COMPACT_ATOMS: atom_id res chain seq x y z
N MET A 1 10.60 -43.05 -48.54
CA MET A 1 9.84 -43.03 -47.27
C MET A 1 9.06 -41.74 -47.18
N ASN A 2 7.76 -41.79 -47.50
CA ASN A 2 6.89 -40.62 -47.61
C ASN A 2 6.26 -40.37 -46.23
N ILE A 3 6.89 -39.53 -45.41
CA ILE A 3 6.33 -39.13 -44.13
C ILE A 3 5.07 -38.32 -44.44
N ASN A 4 3.93 -38.91 -44.11
CA ASN A 4 2.61 -38.42 -44.47
C ASN A 4 2.41 -37.01 -43.85
N ARG A 5 2.36 -35.97 -44.69
CA ARG A 5 2.21 -34.56 -44.27
C ARG A 5 1.02 -34.33 -43.32
N LYS A 6 0.00 -35.21 -43.35
CA LYS A 6 -1.13 -35.19 -42.40
C LYS A 6 -0.73 -35.53 -40.96
N LEU A 7 0.29 -36.37 -40.75
CA LEU A 7 0.75 -36.78 -39.41
C LEU A 7 1.57 -35.67 -38.72
N ILE A 8 2.31 -34.88 -39.49
CA ILE A 8 3.04 -33.70 -38.99
C ILE A 8 2.05 -32.57 -38.61
N TYR A 9 1.00 -32.36 -39.41
CA TYR A 9 -0.05 -31.38 -39.11
C TYR A 9 -0.84 -31.72 -37.83
N LEU A 10 -1.13 -33.01 -37.59
CA LEU A 10 -1.83 -33.46 -36.39
C LEU A 10 -1.00 -33.32 -35.10
N ILE A 11 0.34 -33.39 -35.19
CA ILE A 11 1.23 -33.15 -34.03
C ILE A 11 1.34 -31.65 -33.72
N PHE A 12 1.38 -30.77 -34.74
CA PHE A 12 1.38 -29.31 -34.52
C PHE A 12 0.07 -28.79 -33.93
N ILE A 13 -1.09 -29.35 -34.34
CA ILE A 13 -2.39 -28.94 -33.81
C ILE A 13 -2.59 -29.39 -32.35
N LYS A 14 -1.98 -30.51 -31.93
CA LYS A 14 -2.02 -30.95 -30.51
C LYS A 14 -1.10 -30.15 -29.59
N LEU A 15 -0.04 -29.51 -30.11
CA LEU A 15 0.83 -28.63 -29.31
C LEU A 15 0.21 -27.25 -29.07
N ILE A 16 -0.70 -26.80 -29.93
CA ILE A 16 -1.44 -25.55 -29.73
C ILE A 16 -2.54 -25.71 -28.66
N LEU A 17 -3.03 -26.93 -28.42
CA LEU A 17 -4.01 -27.23 -27.37
C LEU A 17 -3.40 -27.46 -25.97
N LEU A 18 -2.06 -27.42 -25.85
CA LEU A 18 -1.33 -27.40 -24.58
C LEU A 18 -0.64 -26.06 -24.32
N ALA A 19 -0.94 -25.03 -25.12
CA ALA A 19 -0.87 -23.68 -24.61
C ALA A 19 -1.98 -23.55 -23.57
N LYS A 20 -1.68 -23.96 -22.34
CA LYS A 20 -2.35 -23.46 -21.14
C LYS A 20 -2.58 -21.97 -21.37
N PRO A 21 -3.73 -21.38 -21.00
CA PRO A 21 -3.93 -19.95 -21.15
C PRO A 21 -2.82 -19.25 -20.39
N VAL A 22 -1.76 -18.86 -21.09
CA VAL A 22 -0.64 -18.12 -20.54
C VAL A 22 -1.23 -16.73 -20.36
N LEU A 23 -1.60 -16.48 -19.10
CA LEU A 23 -1.92 -15.20 -18.54
C LEU A 23 -3.22 -14.62 -19.09
N ALA A 24 -4.34 -14.99 -18.45
CA ALA A 24 -5.34 -13.98 -18.21
C ALA A 24 -4.59 -12.82 -17.54
N LEU A 25 -4.31 -11.77 -18.30
CA LEU A 25 -3.73 -10.55 -17.78
C LEU A 25 -4.52 -10.22 -16.52
N GLU A 26 -3.82 -9.98 -15.41
CA GLU A 26 -4.50 -9.57 -14.19
C GLU A 26 -5.49 -8.47 -14.57
N PRO A 27 -6.75 -8.49 -14.10
CA PRO A 27 -7.78 -7.61 -14.63
C PRO A 27 -7.44 -6.11 -14.52
N TRP A 28 -6.44 -5.77 -13.70
CA TRP A 28 -5.88 -4.43 -13.52
C TRP A 28 -4.59 -4.14 -14.30
N GLU A 29 -4.07 -5.03 -15.15
CA GLU A 29 -2.86 -4.76 -15.94
C GLU A 29 -3.04 -3.50 -16.78
N SER A 30 -4.25 -3.27 -17.31
CA SER A 30 -4.56 -2.05 -18.05
C SER A 30 -4.59 -0.76 -17.21
N ALA A 31 -4.66 -0.85 -15.88
CA ALA A 31 -4.52 0.26 -14.94
C ALA A 31 -3.10 0.38 -14.37
N LEU A 32 -2.31 -0.69 -14.38
CA LEU A 32 -0.86 -0.62 -14.17
C LEU A 32 -0.14 -0.04 -15.40
N ALA A 33 -0.67 -0.33 -16.59
CA ALA A 33 -0.11 -0.03 -17.91
C ALA A 33 -0.67 1.24 -18.58
N ARG A 34 -1.81 1.80 -18.16
CA ARG A 34 -2.35 3.08 -18.69
C ARG A 34 -2.46 4.14 -17.60
N GLY A 35 -2.08 5.37 -17.97
CA GLY A 35 -1.81 6.48 -17.08
C GLY A 35 -2.88 6.73 -16.03
N VAL A 36 -2.46 6.67 -14.76
CA VAL A 36 -3.15 7.40 -13.69
C VAL A 36 -3.27 8.83 -14.16
N ASP A 37 -4.46 9.45 -14.02
CA ASP A 37 -4.59 10.89 -14.26
C ASP A 37 -3.46 11.58 -13.48
N PRO A 38 -2.55 12.30 -14.16
CA PRO A 38 -1.35 12.82 -13.53
C PRO A 38 -1.66 13.80 -12.40
N THR A 39 -2.83 14.44 -12.44
CA THR A 39 -3.32 15.34 -11.39
C THR A 39 -3.78 14.56 -10.16
N MET A 40 -4.50 13.45 -10.35
CA MET A 40 -4.87 12.52 -9.27
C MET A 40 -3.64 11.85 -8.65
N ALA A 41 -2.64 11.52 -9.47
CA ALA A 41 -1.36 10.97 -9.02
C ALA A 41 -0.58 11.98 -8.15
N ALA A 42 -0.45 13.22 -8.59
CA ALA A 42 0.34 14.24 -7.89
C ALA A 42 -0.28 14.66 -6.54
N LEU A 43 -1.61 14.68 -6.42
CA LEU A 43 -2.30 15.07 -5.18
C LEU A 43 -2.33 13.95 -4.12
N SER A 44 -2.11 12.69 -4.50
CA SER A 44 -2.30 11.53 -3.63
C SER A 44 -1.00 10.93 -3.06
N VAL A 45 0.15 11.50 -3.42
CA VAL A 45 1.47 10.98 -3.00
C VAL A 45 2.16 11.88 -1.96
N PRO A 46 2.99 11.29 -1.07
CA PRO A 46 3.86 12.06 -0.19
C PRO A 46 4.82 12.98 -0.96
N PRO A 47 5.28 14.11 -0.37
CA PRO A 47 6.25 15.01 -0.98
C PRO A 47 7.49 14.33 -1.56
N PHE A 48 8.04 13.33 -0.86
CA PHE A 48 9.23 12.61 -1.27
C PHE A 48 9.01 11.65 -2.45
N CYS A 49 7.75 11.42 -2.84
CA CYS A 49 7.42 10.67 -4.04
C CYS A 49 7.29 11.55 -5.28
N GLN A 50 7.23 12.88 -5.16
CA GLN A 50 6.91 13.79 -6.28
C GLN A 50 7.96 13.83 -7.40
N GLY A 51 9.06 13.08 -7.32
CA GLY A 51 10.06 12.95 -8.39
C GLY A 51 10.20 11.54 -8.98
N ASN A 52 9.25 10.64 -8.73
CA ASN A 52 9.33 9.25 -9.18
C ASN A 52 8.66 9.02 -10.55
N SER A 53 9.05 7.95 -11.26
CA SER A 53 8.79 7.65 -12.69
C SER A 53 7.32 7.57 -13.13
N GLY A 54 6.36 7.75 -12.23
CA GLY A 54 4.93 7.75 -12.51
C GLY A 54 4.21 9.09 -12.29
N ILE A 55 4.94 10.15 -11.94
CA ILE A 55 4.37 11.47 -11.62
C ILE A 55 4.92 12.50 -12.61
N ILE A 56 4.04 13.08 -13.42
CA ILE A 56 4.39 14.05 -14.47
C ILE A 56 4.56 15.47 -13.89
N TYR A 57 4.00 15.74 -12.70
CA TYR A 57 4.07 17.05 -12.06
C TYR A 57 4.84 16.98 -10.73
N ILE A 58 5.98 17.67 -10.70
CA ILE A 58 6.75 17.91 -9.47
C ILE A 58 6.39 19.31 -8.97
N ASP A 59 5.89 19.43 -7.74
CA ASP A 59 5.72 20.74 -7.13
C ASP A 59 7.10 21.39 -6.95
N ASN A 60 7.25 22.62 -7.45
CA ASN A 60 8.51 23.37 -7.41
C ASN A 60 9.12 23.44 -6.00
N LYS A 61 8.31 23.40 -4.94
CA LYS A 61 8.81 23.40 -3.56
C LYS A 61 9.64 22.17 -3.20
N TYR A 62 9.45 21.04 -3.90
CA TYR A 62 10.14 19.77 -3.61
C TYR A 62 11.21 19.42 -4.64
N LYS A 63 11.32 20.18 -5.73
CA LYS A 63 12.23 19.92 -6.85
C LYS A 63 13.71 19.78 -6.44
N ASN A 64 14.15 20.56 -5.44
CA ASN A 64 15.55 20.62 -5.01
C ASN A 64 15.79 20.00 -3.63
N VAL A 65 14.85 19.18 -3.12
CA VAL A 65 15.00 18.53 -1.83
C VAL A 65 15.81 17.25 -2.00
N ASP A 66 16.96 17.16 -1.33
CA ASP A 66 17.73 15.92 -1.25
C ASP A 66 17.08 14.99 -0.20
N TRP A 67 16.19 14.13 -0.69
CA TRP A 67 15.50 13.16 0.15
C TRP A 67 16.42 12.05 0.67
N LYS A 68 17.50 11.73 -0.04
CA LYS A 68 18.49 10.75 0.42
C LYS A 68 19.33 11.33 1.56
N GLN A 69 19.70 12.60 1.49
CA GLN A 69 20.31 13.30 2.62
C GLN A 69 19.35 13.37 3.81
N LYS A 70 18.05 13.60 3.57
CA LYS A 70 17.05 13.72 4.63
C LYS A 70 16.70 12.40 5.33
N PHE A 71 16.64 11.30 4.58
CA PHE A 71 16.12 10.02 5.08
C PHE A 71 17.15 8.89 5.12
N GLY A 72 18.38 9.12 4.65
CA GLY A 72 19.47 8.15 4.66
C GLY A 72 19.51 7.25 3.43
N GLY A 73 20.44 6.29 3.44
CA GLY A 73 20.72 5.38 2.32
C GLY A 73 19.53 4.51 1.92
N ASP A 74 18.78 4.02 2.90
CA ASP A 74 17.60 3.15 2.71
C ASP A 74 16.45 3.84 1.97
N PHE A 75 16.51 5.18 1.81
CA PHE A 75 15.59 5.91 0.94
C PHE A 75 15.55 5.38 -0.49
N THR A 76 16.64 4.75 -0.96
CA THR A 76 16.69 4.15 -2.31
C THR A 76 15.62 3.10 -2.58
N TYR A 77 15.08 2.45 -1.54
CA TYR A 77 14.08 1.38 -1.68
C TYR A 77 12.63 1.89 -1.74
N ILE A 78 12.42 3.21 -1.60
CA ILE A 78 11.08 3.83 -1.60
C ILE A 78 10.44 3.88 -2.99
N ASN A 79 11.22 3.70 -4.05
CA ASN A 79 10.80 3.82 -5.45
C ASN A 79 9.61 2.90 -5.78
N HIS A 80 9.57 1.67 -5.26
CA HIS A 80 8.44 0.76 -5.48
C HIS A 80 7.16 1.27 -4.81
N TYR A 81 7.24 1.72 -3.56
CA TYR A 81 6.11 2.37 -2.87
C TYR A 81 5.61 3.60 -3.64
N CYS A 82 6.51 4.51 -4.00
CA CYS A 82 6.15 5.76 -4.68
C CYS A 82 5.57 5.50 -6.08
N ASN A 83 5.96 4.42 -6.76
CA ASN A 83 5.35 4.01 -8.03
C ASN A 83 3.95 3.44 -7.82
N GLY A 84 3.73 2.64 -6.77
CA GLY A 84 2.41 2.04 -6.50
C GLY A 84 1.39 3.05 -5.96
N LYS A 85 1.83 4.05 -5.19
CA LYS A 85 0.94 4.96 -4.45
C LYS A 85 -0.11 5.70 -5.33
N PRO A 86 0.24 6.30 -6.48
CA PRO A 86 -0.76 6.89 -7.39
C PRO A 86 -1.85 5.91 -7.84
N ARG A 87 -1.49 4.64 -8.03
CA ARG A 87 -2.38 3.60 -8.56
C ARG A 87 -3.35 3.08 -7.50
N THR A 88 -3.04 3.25 -6.21
CA THR A 88 -3.95 2.90 -5.12
C THR A 88 -5.30 3.61 -5.26
N ALA A 89 -5.33 4.86 -5.74
CA ALA A 89 -6.57 5.61 -5.97
C ALA A 89 -7.47 4.93 -7.03
N ILE A 90 -6.88 4.30 -8.05
CA ILE A 90 -7.61 3.57 -9.08
C ILE A 90 -8.17 2.27 -8.50
N CYS A 91 -7.40 1.55 -7.66
CA CYS A 91 -7.88 0.30 -7.06
C CYS A 91 -9.22 0.48 -6.33
N TYR A 92 -9.42 1.62 -5.65
CA TYR A 92 -10.68 1.91 -4.94
C TYR A 92 -11.89 2.17 -5.84
N GLN A 93 -11.71 2.28 -7.15
CA GLN A 93 -12.81 2.41 -8.12
C GLN A 93 -13.37 1.05 -8.55
N TYR A 94 -12.69 -0.05 -8.19
CA TYR A 94 -13.10 -1.40 -8.56
C TYR A 94 -14.14 -2.00 -7.60
N PRO A 95 -14.91 -3.00 -8.06
CA PRO A 95 -15.69 -3.83 -7.16
C PRO A 95 -14.80 -4.51 -6.11
N GLU A 96 -15.38 -4.89 -4.98
CA GLU A 96 -14.63 -5.27 -3.77
C GLU A 96 -13.56 -6.35 -4.01
N LYS A 97 -13.87 -7.38 -4.81
CA LYS A 97 -12.94 -8.49 -5.06
C LYS A 97 -11.71 -8.01 -5.83
N GLU A 98 -11.91 -7.29 -6.92
CA GLU A 98 -10.86 -6.74 -7.78
C GLU A 98 -10.09 -5.62 -7.08
N MET A 99 -10.76 -4.80 -6.27
CA MET A 99 -10.12 -3.81 -5.40
C MET A 99 -9.12 -4.48 -4.47
N LYS A 100 -9.52 -5.52 -3.74
CA LYS A 100 -8.63 -6.21 -2.78
C LYS A 100 -7.41 -6.82 -3.48
N ALA A 101 -7.61 -7.43 -4.65
CA ALA A 101 -6.52 -7.98 -5.44
C ALA A 101 -5.55 -6.87 -5.90
N CYS A 102 -6.08 -5.76 -6.44
CA CYS A 102 -5.29 -4.60 -6.84
C CYS A 102 -4.48 -3.99 -5.69
N LEU A 103 -5.11 -3.80 -4.52
CA LEU A 103 -4.47 -3.27 -3.31
C LEU A 103 -3.39 -4.22 -2.77
N THR A 104 -3.60 -5.52 -2.88
CA THR A 104 -2.60 -6.53 -2.49
C THR A 104 -1.31 -6.38 -3.30
N HIS A 105 -1.43 -6.10 -4.60
CA HIS A 105 -0.26 -5.81 -5.42
C HIS A 105 0.43 -4.49 -5.00
N GLN A 106 -0.34 -3.43 -4.68
CA GLN A 106 0.27 -2.16 -4.22
C GLN A 106 1.01 -2.29 -2.88
N LEU A 107 0.62 -3.25 -2.05
CA LEU A 107 1.30 -3.55 -0.79
C LEU A 107 2.75 -4.01 -0.98
N GLU A 108 3.07 -4.65 -2.11
CA GLU A 108 4.43 -5.12 -2.42
C GLU A 108 5.44 -3.97 -2.38
N GLY A 109 5.07 -2.77 -2.85
CA GLY A 109 5.97 -1.62 -2.82
C GLY A 109 6.33 -1.15 -1.41
N THR A 110 5.36 -1.16 -0.48
CA THR A 110 5.64 -0.90 0.95
C THR A 110 6.49 -2.01 1.56
N SER A 111 6.16 -3.28 1.29
CA SER A 111 6.88 -4.43 1.82
C SER A 111 8.33 -4.46 1.34
N TYR A 112 8.57 -4.17 0.06
CA TYR A 112 9.91 -4.08 -0.52
C TYR A 112 10.77 -3.07 0.25
N ALA A 113 10.26 -1.86 0.49
CA ALA A 113 10.99 -0.83 1.23
C ALA A 113 11.29 -1.24 2.67
N ILE A 114 10.35 -1.92 3.33
CA ILE A 114 10.52 -2.41 4.71
C ILE A 114 11.56 -3.53 4.78
N THR A 115 11.50 -4.51 3.88
CA THR A 115 12.37 -5.70 3.95
C THR A 115 13.80 -5.46 3.49
N HIS A 116 14.03 -4.46 2.64
CA HIS A 116 15.38 -4.08 2.19
C HIS A 116 16.05 -3.03 3.07
N SER A 117 15.29 -2.42 3.99
CA SER A 117 15.85 -1.48 4.95
C SER A 117 16.83 -2.20 5.88
N SER A 118 18.07 -1.72 5.90
CA SER A 118 19.14 -2.21 6.76
C SER A 118 19.30 -1.37 8.02
N ASP A 119 18.81 -0.12 8.00
CA ASP A 119 18.81 0.80 9.13
C ASP A 119 17.55 0.56 10.01
N PRO A 120 17.70 0.01 11.24
CA PRO A 120 16.56 -0.20 12.13
C PRO A 120 15.89 1.11 12.57
N ASN A 121 16.56 2.25 12.38
CA ASN A 121 16.07 3.59 12.69
C ASN A 121 15.71 4.40 11.43
N TYR A 122 15.59 3.74 10.27
CA TYR A 122 15.19 4.41 9.04
C TYR A 122 13.92 5.24 9.26
N ALA A 123 14.04 6.56 9.06
CA ALA A 123 13.06 7.54 9.51
C ALA A 123 11.66 7.35 8.90
N LEU A 124 11.55 6.65 7.77
CA LEU A 124 10.28 6.33 7.13
C LEU A 124 9.64 5.02 7.61
N LEU A 125 10.27 4.24 8.50
CA LEU A 125 9.67 2.99 9.00
C LEU A 125 8.29 3.19 9.66
N PRO A 126 8.07 4.15 10.59
CA PRO A 126 6.72 4.37 11.13
C PRO A 126 5.68 4.64 10.06
N PHE A 127 6.07 5.42 9.05
CA PHE A 127 5.22 5.75 7.91
C PHE A 127 4.92 4.50 7.05
N LEU A 128 5.95 3.75 6.67
CA LEU A 128 5.83 2.57 5.80
C LEU A 128 4.98 1.47 6.44
N TYR A 129 5.21 1.16 7.70
CA TYR A 129 4.37 0.21 8.44
C TYR A 129 2.93 0.72 8.53
N SER A 130 2.71 2.00 8.82
CA SER A 130 1.35 2.56 8.88
C SER A 130 0.63 2.53 7.53
N GLU A 131 1.33 2.78 6.43
CA GLU A 131 0.77 2.70 5.08
C GLU A 131 0.42 1.26 4.70
N ARG A 132 1.30 0.31 5.04
CA ARG A 132 1.04 -1.12 4.81
C ARG A 132 -0.14 -1.62 5.64
N GLY A 133 -0.21 -1.25 6.91
CA GLY A 133 -1.34 -1.59 7.79
C GLY A 133 -2.66 -0.99 7.31
N LYS A 134 -2.63 0.22 6.72
CA LYS A 134 -3.81 0.81 6.07
C LYS A 134 -4.27 -0.04 4.87
N LEU A 135 -3.36 -0.40 3.97
CA LEU A 135 -3.68 -1.27 2.83
C LEU A 135 -4.25 -2.61 3.29
N GLN A 136 -3.63 -3.25 4.29
CA GLN A 136 -4.13 -4.51 4.86
C GLN A 136 -5.53 -4.36 5.48
N THR A 137 -5.82 -3.24 6.15
CA THR A 137 -7.16 -2.94 6.66
C THR A 137 -8.18 -2.85 5.53
N ASP A 138 -7.83 -2.17 4.43
CA ASP A 138 -8.70 -2.01 3.25
C ASP A 138 -8.89 -3.35 2.50
N ILE A 139 -7.88 -4.23 2.53
CA ILE A 139 -7.95 -5.60 2.00
C ILE A 139 -8.83 -6.51 2.89
N GLY A 140 -8.89 -6.24 4.20
CA GLY A 140 -9.59 -7.04 5.20
C GLY A 140 -8.68 -7.92 6.06
N ASN A 141 -7.36 -7.80 5.91
CA ASN A 141 -6.35 -8.53 6.69
C ASN A 141 -6.07 -7.81 8.02
N TYR A 142 -7.08 -7.76 8.90
CA TYR A 142 -7.03 -6.91 10.10
C TYR A 142 -5.93 -7.30 11.10
N ASN A 143 -5.58 -8.58 11.22
CA ASN A 143 -4.52 -9.02 12.15
C ASN A 143 -3.14 -8.55 11.69
N ASP A 144 -2.85 -8.65 10.39
CA ASP A 144 -1.61 -8.12 9.83
C ASP A 144 -1.56 -6.60 10.01
N ALA A 145 -2.69 -5.93 9.76
CA ALA A 145 -2.80 -4.48 9.92
C ALA A 145 -2.50 -4.04 11.35
N ILE A 146 -3.01 -4.77 12.34
CA ILE A 146 -2.74 -4.54 13.77
C ILE A 146 -1.23 -4.64 14.04
N SER A 147 -0.57 -5.69 13.56
CA SER A 147 0.87 -5.89 13.73
C SER A 147 1.68 -4.74 13.13
N ASP A 148 1.30 -4.30 11.93
CA ASP A 148 1.95 -3.17 11.25
C ASP A 148 1.77 -1.87 12.01
N PHE A 149 0.55 -1.53 12.46
CA PHE A 149 0.33 -0.32 13.23
C PHE A 149 1.04 -0.34 14.59
N GLN A 150 1.08 -1.49 15.27
CA GLN A 150 1.85 -1.64 16.51
C GLN A 150 3.34 -1.42 16.27
N THR A 151 3.88 -1.98 15.19
CA THR A 151 5.27 -1.78 14.80
C THR A 151 5.56 -0.31 14.50
N ALA A 152 4.66 0.37 13.78
CA ALA A 152 4.79 1.80 13.49
C ALA A 152 4.82 2.65 14.78
N ILE A 153 3.94 2.36 15.74
CA ILE A 153 3.91 3.03 17.06
C ILE A 153 5.20 2.76 17.83
N ASN A 154 5.72 1.53 17.80
CA ASN A 154 6.98 1.19 18.45
C ASN A 154 8.17 1.95 17.85
N LYS A 155 8.18 2.14 16.52
CA LYS A 155 9.20 2.94 15.83
C LYS A 155 9.06 4.44 16.12
N ASN A 156 7.84 4.94 16.26
CA ASN A 156 7.60 6.33 16.66
C ASN A 156 6.26 6.48 17.41
N LYS A 157 6.35 6.64 18.74
CA LYS A 157 5.19 6.83 19.62
C LYS A 157 4.40 8.10 19.33
N LYS A 158 4.97 9.09 18.64
CA LYS A 158 4.26 10.32 18.25
C LYS A 158 3.59 10.22 16.88
N PHE A 159 3.69 9.07 16.20
CA PHE A 159 3.14 8.90 14.86
C PHE A 159 1.63 8.61 14.92
N MET A 160 0.85 9.69 15.00
CA MET A 160 -0.59 9.63 15.19
C MET A 160 -1.39 8.80 14.17
N PRO A 161 -1.03 8.75 12.87
CA PRO A 161 -1.76 7.92 11.91
C PRO A 161 -1.88 6.44 12.32
N SER A 162 -0.88 5.88 13.02
CA SER A 162 -0.92 4.48 13.43
C SER A 162 -1.87 4.21 14.59
N TYR A 163 -2.05 5.15 15.52
CA TYR A 163 -3.09 5.02 16.55
C TYR A 163 -4.50 5.05 15.95
N ILE A 164 -4.71 5.90 14.94
CA ILE A 164 -5.97 6.00 14.20
C ILE A 164 -6.25 4.68 13.47
N GLY A 165 -5.26 4.18 12.72
CA GLY A 165 -5.35 2.95 11.95
C GLY A 165 -5.56 1.72 12.84
N LEU A 166 -4.81 1.60 13.94
CA LEU A 166 -4.94 0.50 14.88
C LEU A 166 -6.33 0.46 15.54
N ALA A 167 -6.84 1.63 15.95
CA ALA A 167 -8.20 1.72 16.49
C ALA A 167 -9.26 1.32 15.44
N ASP A 168 -9.08 1.73 14.18
CA ASP A 168 -10.00 1.34 13.09
C ASP A 168 -9.96 -0.16 12.80
N ALA A 169 -8.79 -0.78 12.80
CA ALA A 169 -8.65 -2.23 12.64
C ALA A 169 -9.37 -3.00 13.77
N TYR A 170 -9.19 -2.57 15.03
CA TYR A 170 -9.92 -3.15 16.17
C TYR A 170 -11.45 -2.95 16.06
N ILE A 171 -11.91 -1.78 15.62
CA ILE A 171 -13.34 -1.51 15.39
C ILE A 171 -13.91 -2.44 14.32
N LYS A 172 -13.17 -2.68 13.22
CA LYS A 172 -13.58 -3.61 12.15
C LYS A 172 -13.70 -5.05 12.65
N LEU A 173 -12.85 -5.45 13.60
CA LEU A 173 -12.93 -6.73 14.30
C LEU A 173 -13.97 -6.76 15.44
N LYS A 174 -14.72 -5.68 15.66
CA LYS A 174 -15.66 -5.50 16.79
C LYS A 174 -15.01 -5.60 18.18
N LYS A 175 -13.70 -5.38 18.28
CA LYS A 175 -12.93 -5.31 19.54
C LYS A 175 -12.93 -3.89 20.09
N PHE A 176 -14.09 -3.45 20.59
CA PHE A 176 -14.29 -2.04 20.97
C PHE A 176 -13.44 -1.61 22.17
N ASP A 177 -13.24 -2.48 23.15
CA ASP A 177 -12.39 -2.18 24.32
C ASP A 177 -10.94 -1.95 23.93
N ASP A 178 -10.40 -2.77 23.03
CA ASP A 178 -9.03 -2.62 22.52
C ASP A 178 -8.90 -1.33 21.69
N ALA A 179 -9.91 -1.00 20.88
CA ALA A 179 -9.94 0.26 20.16
C ALA A 179 -9.95 1.46 21.13
N GLU A 180 -10.74 1.43 22.21
CA GLU A 180 -10.76 2.49 23.21
C GLU A 180 -9.41 2.65 23.91
N LYS A 181 -8.77 1.54 24.31
CA LYS A 181 -7.43 1.55 24.91
C LYS A 181 -6.41 2.24 24.00
N VAL A 182 -6.37 1.85 22.73
CA VAL A 182 -5.46 2.45 21.74
C VAL A 182 -5.75 3.93 21.53
N ILE A 183 -7.01 4.33 21.47
CA ILE A 183 -7.39 5.75 21.34
C ILE A 183 -6.90 6.54 22.56
N LYS A 184 -7.06 6.02 23.78
CA LYS A 184 -6.55 6.66 25.01
C LYS A 184 -5.03 6.79 24.97
N LEU A 185 -4.30 5.74 24.60
CA LEU A 185 -2.85 5.79 24.43
C LEU A 185 -2.41 6.84 23.40
N GLY A 186 -3.14 6.97 22.29
CA GLY A 186 -2.86 8.03 21.30
C GLY A 186 -3.14 9.44 21.83
N LEU A 187 -4.15 9.61 22.68
CA LEU A 187 -4.47 10.88 23.33
C LEU A 187 -3.47 11.23 24.44
N GLU A 188 -2.80 10.26 25.07
CA GLU A 188 -1.66 10.55 25.95
C GLU A 188 -0.50 11.21 25.18
N GLN A 189 -0.31 10.84 23.91
CA GLN A 189 0.73 11.44 23.05
C GLN A 189 0.31 12.80 22.47
N ASN A 190 -0.99 12.96 22.20
CA ASN A 190 -1.57 14.22 21.74
C ASN A 190 -3.00 14.39 22.29
N PRO A 191 -3.16 15.07 23.44
CA PRO A 191 -4.46 15.20 24.12
C PRO A 191 -5.55 15.88 23.29
N ASN A 192 -5.16 16.74 22.35
CA ASN A 192 -6.07 17.53 21.53
C ASN A 192 -6.24 16.95 20.11
N HIS A 193 -5.88 15.68 19.89
CA HIS A 193 -5.97 15.05 18.58
C HIS A 193 -7.43 14.84 18.15
N LYS A 194 -7.94 15.77 17.33
CA LYS A 194 -9.36 15.84 16.89
C LYS A 194 -9.95 14.51 16.43
N SER A 195 -9.24 13.77 15.57
CA SER A 195 -9.76 12.49 15.04
C SER A 195 -9.90 11.41 16.11
N LEU A 196 -9.01 11.38 17.11
CA LEU A 196 -9.05 10.39 18.18
C LEU A 196 -10.15 10.73 19.18
N LEU A 197 -10.31 12.01 19.54
CA LEU A 197 -11.43 12.50 20.35
C LEU A 197 -12.78 12.17 19.70
N LYS A 198 -12.90 12.37 18.37
CA LYS A 198 -14.11 12.02 17.62
C LYS A 198 -14.40 10.51 17.66
N LYS A 199 -13.38 9.66 17.48
CA LYS A 199 -13.53 8.19 17.58
C LYS A 199 -13.93 7.76 18.99
N LEU A 200 -13.30 8.31 20.03
CA LEU A 200 -13.62 8.02 21.42
C LEU A 200 -15.08 8.35 21.74
N LYS A 201 -15.55 9.53 21.32
CA LYS A 201 -16.95 9.93 21.48
C LYS A 201 -17.89 8.94 20.79
N LYS A 202 -17.59 8.54 19.56
CA LYS A 202 -18.43 7.60 18.78
C LYS A 202 -18.48 6.20 19.42
N LEU A 203 -17.41 5.73 20.06
CA LEU A 203 -17.40 4.44 20.76
C LEU A 203 -18.29 4.45 22.00
N LYS A 204 -18.31 5.56 22.75
CA LYS A 204 -19.10 5.69 23.99
C LYS A 204 -20.60 5.85 23.77
N THR A 205 -21.01 6.21 22.55
CA THR A 205 -22.43 6.39 22.18
C THR A 205 -23.06 5.14 21.57
N LYS A 206 -22.35 4.00 21.61
CA LYS A 206 -22.74 2.74 20.98
C LYS A 206 -23.07 1.72 22.06
#